data_AF-A0A1V8YQX2-F1
#
_entry.id   AF-A0A1V8YQX2-F1
#
_cell.length_a   1.000
_cell.length_b   1.000
_cell.length_c   1.000
_cell.angle_alpha   90.00
_cell.angle_beta   90.00
_cell.angle_gamma   90.00
#
_symmetry.space_group_name_H-M   'P 1'
#
loop_
_entity.id
_entity.type
_entity.pdbx_description
1 polymer ?
#
loop_
_entity_poly.entity_id
_entity_poly.type
_entity_poly.pdbx_seq_one_letter_code
_entity_poly.pdbx_strand_id
1 'polypeptide(L)'
;MRLFRHHKKKEGAPLKFKWLKDYRELDEQIFYLKWSLNKSELELARWIEGDLSTLCLKDNGRVPSLKEKIQNTRQEINLLDEQKKEMLAILETFKGIDNQIVKMKYIDGMKLEDIAEKIDYTVSYVRQRHAGIRKTLKFLDEYEQREKLPFLPS
;
A
#
# COMPACT_ATOMS: atom_id res chain seq x y z
N MET A 1 44.38 9.95 -20.73
CA MET A 1 43.01 9.71 -21.22
C MET A 1 42.57 8.31 -20.77
N ARG A 2 41.64 8.18 -19.82
CA ARG A 2 41.00 6.90 -19.49
C ARG A 2 39.61 6.87 -20.10
N LEU A 3 39.36 5.86 -20.94
CA LEU A 3 38.09 5.62 -21.61
C LEU A 3 37.02 5.30 -20.56
N PHE A 4 36.02 6.17 -20.43
CA PHE A 4 34.82 5.90 -19.65
C PHE A 4 34.00 4.81 -20.35
N ARG A 5 34.08 3.57 -19.85
CA ARG A 5 33.09 2.54 -20.17
C ARG A 5 31.73 3.05 -19.72
N HIS A 6 30.87 3.33 -20.69
CA HIS A 6 29.45 3.53 -20.44
C HIS A 6 28.85 2.19 -20.00
N HIS A 7 28.73 1.99 -18.70
CA HIS A 7 27.84 0.97 -18.16
C HIS A 7 26.41 1.39 -18.51
N LYS A 8 25.86 0.85 -19.60
CA LYS A 8 24.42 0.87 -19.83
C LYS A 8 23.79 0.21 -18.60
N LYS A 9 23.09 0.99 -17.75
CA LYS A 9 22.13 0.42 -16.81
C LYS A 9 21.18 -0.43 -17.66
N LYS A 10 21.14 -1.74 -17.43
CA LYS A 10 20.06 -2.56 -17.96
C LYS A 10 18.79 -1.98 -17.35
N GLU A 11 17.94 -1.37 -18.16
CA GLU A 11 16.58 -1.05 -17.75
C GLU A 11 15.97 -2.37 -17.23
N GLY A 12 15.75 -2.44 -15.92
CA GLY A 12 15.26 -3.64 -15.27
C GLY A 12 13.91 -3.99 -15.86
N ALA A 13 13.77 -5.24 -16.35
CA ALA A 13 12.49 -5.71 -16.85
C ALA A 13 11.40 -5.44 -15.80
N PRO A 14 10.21 -4.96 -16.20
CA PRO A 14 9.14 -4.67 -15.25
C PRO A 14 8.82 -5.93 -14.44
N LEU A 15 9.04 -5.83 -13.13
CA LEU A 15 8.88 -6.94 -12.21
C LEU A 15 7.39 -7.29 -12.07
N LYS A 16 7.04 -8.49 -12.52
CA LYS A 16 5.66 -9.01 -12.49
C LYS A 16 5.10 -8.97 -11.07
N PHE A 17 3.92 -8.37 -10.87
CA PHE A 17 3.24 -8.16 -9.58
C PHE A 17 3.81 -7.09 -8.64
N LYS A 18 4.72 -6.22 -9.10
CA LYS A 18 5.16 -5.07 -8.29
C LYS A 18 3.97 -4.22 -7.78
N TRP A 19 2.94 -4.06 -8.61
CA TRP A 19 1.69 -3.39 -8.26
C TRP A 19 1.04 -3.92 -6.97
N LEU A 20 1.21 -5.20 -6.61
CA LEU A 20 0.60 -5.73 -5.38
C LEU A 20 1.22 -5.08 -4.14
N LYS A 21 2.52 -4.79 -4.20
CA LYS A 21 3.25 -4.14 -3.13
C LYS A 21 2.86 -2.69 -3.01
N ASP A 22 2.87 -1.97 -4.14
CA ASP A 22 2.44 -0.56 -4.19
C ASP A 22 0.99 -0.40 -3.65
N TYR A 23 0.09 -1.33 -3.97
CA TYR A 23 -1.28 -1.34 -3.43
C TYR A 23 -1.31 -1.54 -1.90
N ARG A 24 -0.51 -2.48 -1.37
CA ARG A 24 -0.46 -2.75 0.08
C ARG A 24 0.13 -1.58 0.86
N GLU A 25 1.22 -0.99 0.37
CA GLU A 25 1.83 0.18 1.00
C GLU A 25 0.82 1.34 1.08
N LEU A 26 0.06 1.56 0.01
CA LEU A 26 -0.99 2.56 -0.03
C LEU A 26 -2.13 2.24 0.95
N ASP A 27 -2.58 0.99 1.03
CA ASP A 27 -3.62 0.54 1.97
C ASP A 27 -3.19 0.68 3.44
N GLU A 28 -1.95 0.30 3.75
CA GLU A 28 -1.34 0.45 5.07
C GLU A 28 -1.20 1.92 5.47
N GLN A 29 -0.80 2.80 4.55
CA GLN A 29 -0.71 4.23 4.79
C GLN A 29 -2.10 4.83 5.11
N ILE A 30 -3.12 4.49 4.33
CA ILE A 30 -4.50 4.93 4.58
C ILE A 30 -4.98 4.44 5.94
N PHE A 31 -4.72 3.17 6.28
CA PHE A 31 -5.09 2.59 7.57
C PHE A 31 -4.45 3.35 8.73
N TYR A 32 -3.15 3.62 8.65
CA TYR A 32 -2.42 4.37 9.67
C TYR A 32 -2.95 5.81 9.81
N LEU A 33 -3.22 6.50 8.71
CA LEU A 33 -3.77 7.85 8.73
C LEU A 33 -5.18 7.87 9.34
N LYS A 34 -6.05 6.92 9.00
CA LYS A 34 -7.39 6.79 9.60
C LYS A 34 -7.31 6.56 11.11
N TRP A 35 -6.38 5.72 11.56
CA TRP A 35 -6.12 5.51 12.99
C TRP A 35 -5.62 6.80 13.69
N SER A 36 -4.67 7.51 13.09
CA SER A 36 -4.12 8.77 13.60
C SER A 36 -5.16 9.90 13.64
N LEU A 37 -6.03 9.96 12.63
CA LEU A 37 -7.16 10.88 12.56
C LEU A 37 -8.11 10.65 13.73
N ASN A 38 -8.54 9.40 13.95
CA ASN A 38 -9.42 9.06 15.07
C ASN A 38 -8.82 9.45 16.43
N LYS A 39 -7.49 9.26 16.62
CA LYS A 39 -6.81 9.73 17.84
C LYS A 39 -6.86 11.24 17.99
N SER A 40 -6.64 11.97 16.90
CA SER A 40 -6.66 13.44 16.89
C SER A 40 -8.07 13.99 17.14
N GLU A 41 -9.10 13.34 16.60
CA GLU A 41 -10.51 13.70 16.82
C GLU A 41 -10.95 13.45 18.27
N LEU A 42 -10.53 12.34 18.88
CA LEU A 42 -10.76 12.08 20.31
C LEU A 42 -10.03 13.09 21.20
N GLU A 43 -8.80 13.46 20.84
CA GLU A 43 -8.08 14.54 21.54
C GLU A 43 -8.85 15.86 21.45
N LEU A 44 -9.33 16.22 20.26
CA LEU A 44 -10.10 17.44 20.05
C LEU A 44 -11.39 17.46 20.88
N ALA A 45 -12.12 16.34 20.95
CA ALA A 45 -13.32 16.23 21.78
C ALA A 45 -13.02 16.51 23.26
N ARG A 46 -11.89 16.01 23.78
CA ARG A 46 -11.45 16.30 25.16
C ARG A 46 -11.16 17.78 25.39
N TRP A 47 -10.58 18.46 24.40
CA TRP A 47 -10.31 19.90 24.45
C TRP A 47 -11.56 20.77 24.37
N ILE A 48 -12.58 20.38 23.61
CA ILE A 48 -13.78 21.22 23.44
C ILE A 48 -14.78 20.97 24.58
N GLU A 49 -15.06 19.71 24.88
CA GLU A 49 -16.20 19.33 25.75
C GLU A 49 -15.79 18.42 26.91
N GLY A 50 -14.57 17.89 26.90
CA GLY A 50 -14.10 16.94 27.90
C GLY A 50 -13.31 17.58 29.04
N ASP A 51 -12.45 16.75 29.63
CA ASP A 51 -11.64 17.06 30.80
C ASP A 51 -10.61 18.17 30.57
N LEU A 52 -10.27 18.48 29.31
CA LEU A 52 -9.33 19.54 28.95
C LEU A 52 -10.01 20.87 28.58
N SER A 53 -11.35 20.94 28.58
CA SER A 53 -12.13 22.13 28.20
C SER A 53 -11.78 23.38 29.00
N THR A 54 -11.51 23.22 30.30
CA THR A 54 -11.10 24.35 31.18
C THR A 54 -9.73 24.92 30.82
N LEU A 55 -8.83 24.11 30.24
CA LEU A 55 -7.52 24.53 29.76
C LEU A 55 -7.61 25.18 28.38
N CYS A 56 -8.58 24.78 27.56
CA CYS A 56 -8.83 25.36 26.24
C CYS A 56 -9.07 26.87 26.28
N LEU A 57 -9.77 27.37 27.32
CA LEU A 57 -10.02 28.81 27.49
C LEU A 57 -8.73 29.63 27.68
N LYS A 58 -7.62 28.97 28.04
CA LYS A 58 -6.31 29.58 28.29
C LYS A 58 -5.30 29.27 27.18
N ASP A 59 -5.66 28.43 26.22
CA ASP A 59 -4.76 27.95 25.15
C ASP A 59 -5.16 28.53 23.80
N ASN A 60 -4.29 29.38 23.26
CA ASN A 60 -4.53 30.15 22.05
C ASN A 60 -4.11 29.41 20.76
N GLY A 61 -3.45 28.25 20.88
CA GLY A 61 -2.73 27.64 19.75
C GLY A 61 -2.97 26.15 19.54
N ARG A 62 -3.22 25.38 20.61
CA ARG A 62 -3.33 23.91 20.49
C ARG A 62 -4.57 23.46 19.73
N VAL A 63 -5.74 24.04 20.04
CA VAL A 63 -6.99 23.65 19.38
C VAL A 63 -7.01 24.03 17.90
N PRO A 64 -6.62 25.27 17.49
CA PRO A 64 -6.51 25.62 16.08
C PRO A 64 -5.54 24.72 15.31
N SER A 65 -4.33 24.48 15.84
CA SER A 65 -3.33 23.60 15.19
C SER A 65 -3.80 22.14 15.10
N LEU A 66 -4.49 21.62 16.11
CA LEU A 66 -5.07 20.29 16.08
C LEU A 66 -6.18 20.17 15.02
N LYS A 67 -7.05 21.19 14.89
CA LYS A 67 -8.08 21.24 13.85
C LYS A 67 -7.46 21.26 12.45
N GLU A 68 -6.43 22.08 12.25
CA GLU A 68 -5.68 22.12 10.98
C GLU A 68 -5.06 20.75 10.66
N LYS A 69 -4.42 20.11 11.63
CA LYS A 69 -3.86 18.75 11.46
C LYS A 69 -4.94 17.73 11.08
N ILE A 70 -6.11 17.76 11.72
CA ILE A 70 -7.25 16.90 11.41
C ILE A 70 -7.70 17.14 9.96
N GLN A 71 -7.84 18.40 9.55
CA GLN A 71 -8.25 18.76 8.19
C GLN A 71 -7.24 18.26 7.15
N ASN A 72 -5.95 18.50 7.36
CA ASN A 72 -4.89 18.05 6.46
C ASN A 72 -4.84 16.52 6.37
N THR A 73 -5.01 15.83 7.50
CA THR A 73 -5.05 14.35 7.53
C THR A 73 -6.25 13.82 6.76
N ARG A 74 -7.43 14.45 6.87
CA ARG A 74 -8.62 14.07 6.09
C ARG A 74 -8.42 14.28 4.59
N GLN A 75 -7.80 15.39 4.20
CA GLN A 75 -7.49 15.67 2.80
C GLN A 75 -6.52 14.64 2.22
N GLU A 76 -5.47 14.29 2.97
CA GLU A 76 -4.51 13.27 2.56
C GLU A 76 -5.15 11.88 2.42
N ILE A 77 -6.01 11.48 3.37
CA ILE A 77 -6.76 10.23 3.26
C ILE A 77 -7.60 10.21 1.98
N ASN A 78 -8.29 11.31 1.65
CA ASN A 78 -9.11 11.38 0.45
C ASN A 78 -8.26 11.22 -0.82
N LEU A 79 -7.11 11.91 -0.90
CA LEU A 79 -6.19 11.80 -2.03
C LEU A 79 -5.69 10.36 -2.21
N LEU A 80 -5.28 9.71 -1.12
CA LEU A 80 -4.80 8.32 -1.17
C LEU A 80 -5.92 7.34 -1.51
N ASP A 81 -7.14 7.53 -0.98
CA ASP A 81 -8.31 6.71 -1.33
C ASP A 81 -8.67 6.88 -2.83
N GLU A 82 -8.47 8.06 -3.42
CA GLU A 82 -8.62 8.28 -4.87
C GLU A 82 -7.54 7.55 -5.68
N GLN A 83 -6.27 7.67 -5.29
CA GLN A 83 -5.16 6.92 -5.91
C GLN A 83 -5.39 5.40 -5.83
N LYS A 84 -5.92 4.90 -4.70
CA LYS A 84 -6.30 3.50 -4.54
C LYS A 84 -7.33 3.06 -5.58
N LYS A 85 -8.36 3.89 -5.80
CA LYS A 85 -9.44 3.60 -6.76
C LYS A 85 -8.92 3.59 -8.19
N GLU A 86 -8.07 4.55 -8.55
CA GLU A 86 -7.41 4.57 -9.86
C GLU A 86 -6.56 3.31 -10.09
N MET A 87 -5.79 2.93 -9.07
CA MET A 87 -5.00 1.71 -9.10
C MET A 87 -5.87 0.47 -9.31
N LEU A 88 -6.96 0.31 -8.56
CA LEU A 88 -7.90 -0.79 -8.73
C LEU A 88 -8.49 -0.81 -10.15
N ALA A 89 -8.86 0.34 -10.70
CA ALA A 89 -9.36 0.45 -12.07
C ALA A 89 -8.32 -0.03 -13.10
N ILE A 90 -7.03 0.29 -12.90
CA ILE A 90 -5.95 -0.23 -13.74
C ILE A 90 -5.84 -1.76 -13.59
N LEU A 91 -5.94 -2.29 -12.38
CA LEU A 91 -5.87 -3.74 -12.14
C LEU A 91 -7.02 -4.50 -12.81
N GLU A 92 -8.21 -3.92 -12.96
CA GLU A 92 -9.30 -4.54 -13.73
C GLU A 92 -8.96 -4.72 -15.22
N THR A 93 -8.05 -3.90 -15.76
CA THR A 93 -7.63 -4.03 -17.16
C THR A 93 -6.64 -5.18 -17.38
N PHE A 94 -6.03 -5.71 -16.31
CA PHE A 94 -5.01 -6.73 -16.41
C PHE A 94 -5.61 -8.07 -16.83
N LYS A 95 -5.24 -8.48 -18.04
CA LYS A 95 -5.59 -9.81 -18.56
C LYS A 95 -4.67 -10.87 -17.96
N GLY A 96 -5.13 -12.11 -17.99
CA GLY A 96 -4.35 -13.28 -17.62
C GLY A 96 -4.67 -13.80 -16.22
N ILE A 97 -4.68 -15.12 -16.13
CA ILE A 97 -5.14 -15.87 -14.96
C ILE A 97 -4.36 -15.55 -13.69
N ASP A 98 -3.06 -15.29 -13.79
CA ASP A 98 -2.27 -15.00 -12.59
C ASP A 98 -2.64 -13.66 -11.97
N ASN A 99 -2.95 -12.62 -12.78
CA ASN A 99 -3.37 -11.33 -12.26
C ASN A 99 -4.71 -11.45 -11.53
N GLN A 100 -5.64 -12.23 -12.10
CA GLN A 100 -6.92 -12.54 -11.46
C GLN A 100 -6.73 -13.29 -10.13
N ILE A 101 -5.89 -14.33 -10.11
CA ILE A 101 -5.57 -15.09 -8.89
C ILE A 101 -4.92 -14.17 -7.84
N VAL A 102 -3.96 -13.31 -8.21
CA VAL A 102 -3.30 -12.40 -7.28
C VAL A 102 -4.28 -11.40 -6.69
N LYS A 103 -5.07 -10.72 -7.53
CA LYS A 103 -6.06 -9.74 -7.09
C LYS A 103 -7.07 -10.40 -6.13
N MET A 104 -7.72 -11.48 -6.56
CA MET A 104 -8.72 -12.14 -5.74
C MET A 104 -8.14 -12.68 -4.42
N LYS A 105 -6.90 -13.18 -4.46
CA LYS A 105 -6.28 -13.75 -3.25
C LYS A 105 -5.84 -12.70 -2.24
N TYR A 106 -5.23 -11.62 -2.71
CA TYR A 106 -4.50 -10.68 -1.85
C TYR A 106 -5.17 -9.32 -1.69
N ILE A 107 -6.12 -8.97 -2.57
CA ILE A 107 -6.95 -7.77 -2.47
C ILE A 107 -8.34 -8.17 -1.98
N ASP A 108 -9.00 -9.12 -2.65
CA ASP A 108 -10.37 -9.51 -2.30
C ASP A 108 -10.44 -10.51 -1.14
N GLY A 109 -9.30 -11.05 -0.70
CA GLY A 109 -9.20 -11.96 0.45
C GLY A 109 -9.78 -13.37 0.23
N MET A 110 -10.03 -13.77 -1.02
CA MET A 110 -10.72 -15.04 -1.36
C MET A 110 -9.87 -16.28 -1.04
N LYS A 111 -10.56 -17.42 -0.81
CA LYS A 111 -9.91 -18.74 -0.75
C LYS A 111 -9.60 -19.25 -2.16
N LEU A 112 -8.63 -20.15 -2.29
CA LEU A 112 -8.22 -20.63 -3.62
C LEU A 112 -9.32 -21.47 -4.29
N GLU A 113 -10.15 -22.12 -3.48
CA GLU A 113 -11.33 -22.87 -3.89
C GLU A 113 -12.37 -21.94 -4.53
N ASP A 114 -12.73 -20.86 -3.82
CA ASP A 114 -13.67 -19.85 -4.31
C ASP A 114 -13.15 -19.14 -5.57
N ILE A 115 -11.84 -18.89 -5.64
CA ILE A 115 -11.20 -18.35 -6.84
C ILE A 115 -11.38 -19.30 -8.00
N ALA A 116 -11.07 -20.59 -7.82
CA ALA A 116 -11.15 -21.60 -8.86
C ALA A 116 -12.56 -21.70 -9.46
N GLU A 117 -13.59 -21.68 -8.60
CA GLU A 117 -14.98 -21.60 -9.05
C GLU A 117 -15.26 -20.31 -9.85
N LYS A 118 -14.82 -19.16 -9.35
CA LYS A 118 -15.09 -17.85 -9.98
C LYS A 118 -14.43 -17.66 -11.35
N ILE A 119 -13.27 -18.28 -11.58
CA ILE A 119 -12.58 -18.22 -12.87
C ILE A 119 -12.81 -19.45 -13.76
N ASP A 120 -13.67 -20.39 -13.34
CA ASP A 120 -13.99 -21.64 -14.05
C ASP A 120 -12.75 -22.54 -14.30
N TYR A 121 -11.93 -22.72 -13.26
CA TYR A 121 -10.79 -23.63 -13.28
C TYR A 121 -10.86 -24.65 -12.16
N THR A 122 -10.11 -25.74 -12.30
CA THR A 122 -9.97 -26.70 -11.20
C THR A 122 -9.16 -26.09 -10.05
N VAL A 123 -9.54 -26.45 -8.81
CA VAL A 123 -8.81 -26.06 -7.60
C VAL A 123 -7.33 -26.44 -7.68
N SER A 124 -7.02 -27.62 -8.25
CA SER A 124 -5.64 -28.08 -8.44
C SER A 124 -4.82 -27.14 -9.33
N TYR A 125 -5.40 -26.72 -10.46
CA TYR A 125 -4.77 -25.78 -11.37
C TYR A 125 -4.49 -24.43 -10.67
N VAL A 126 -5.49 -23.87 -9.97
CA VAL A 126 -5.32 -22.60 -9.24
C VAL A 126 -4.25 -22.71 -8.15
N ARG A 127 -4.21 -23.81 -7.39
CA ARG A 127 -3.16 -24.07 -6.40
C ARG A 127 -1.77 -24.13 -7.04
N GLN A 128 -1.63 -24.79 -8.18
CA GLN A 128 -0.36 -24.85 -8.92
C GLN A 128 0.09 -23.47 -9.40
N ARG A 129 -0.81 -22.68 -10.00
CA ARG A 129 -0.52 -21.29 -10.41
C ARG A 129 -0.13 -20.43 -9.22
N HIS A 130 -0.89 -20.48 -8.13
CA HIS A 130 -0.61 -19.74 -6.91
C HIS A 130 0.75 -20.11 -6.28
N ALA A 131 1.17 -21.38 -6.35
CA ALA A 131 2.52 -21.77 -5.91
C ALA A 131 3.62 -21.09 -6.75
N GLY A 132 3.45 -20.98 -8.07
CA GLY A 132 4.36 -20.23 -8.95
C GLY A 132 4.37 -18.74 -8.64
N ILE A 133 3.19 -18.14 -8.46
CA ILE A 133 3.02 -16.73 -8.09
C ILE A 133 3.75 -16.41 -6.78
N ARG A 134 3.62 -17.26 -5.75
CA ARG A 134 4.33 -17.06 -4.47
C ARG A 134 5.85 -17.06 -4.63
N LYS A 135 6.40 -17.90 -5.52
CA LYS A 135 7.84 -17.87 -5.82
C LYS A 135 8.25 -16.55 -6.48
N THR A 136 7.43 -16.05 -7.41
CA THR A 136 7.65 -14.73 -8.01
C THR A 136 7.63 -13.63 -6.97
N LEU A 137 6.60 -13.57 -6.11
CA LEU A 137 6.50 -12.56 -5.05
C LEU A 137 7.71 -12.59 -4.11
N LYS A 138 8.12 -13.77 -3.64
CA LYS A 138 9.32 -13.93 -2.80
C LYS A 138 10.58 -13.39 -3.48
N PHE A 139 10.74 -13.66 -4.77
CA PHE A 139 11.86 -13.14 -5.54
C PHE A 139 11.86 -11.61 -5.63
N LEU A 140 10.69 -10.97 -5.75
CA LEU A 140 10.58 -9.51 -5.72
C LEU A 140 11.06 -8.95 -4.39
N ASP A 141 10.58 -9.54 -3.28
CA ASP A 141 10.93 -9.11 -1.94
C ASP A 141 12.45 -9.20 -1.72
N GLU A 142 13.07 -10.32 -2.11
CA GLU A 142 14.53 -10.53 -2.04
C GLU A 142 15.33 -9.61 -2.99
N TYR A 143 14.79 -9.30 -4.17
CA TYR A 143 15.42 -8.40 -5.13
C TYR A 143 15.47 -6.96 -4.59
N GLU A 144 14.35 -6.46 -4.07
CA GLU A 144 14.29 -5.11 -3.50
C GLU A 144 15.16 -4.94 -2.26
N GLN A 145 15.26 -5.96 -1.40
CA GLN A 145 16.16 -5.92 -0.24
C GLN A 145 17.63 -5.78 -0.65
N ARG A 146 18.04 -6.43 -1.75
CA ARG A 146 19.40 -6.32 -2.28
C ARG A 146 19.69 -4.96 -2.88
N GLU A 147 18.74 -4.37 -3.60
CA GLU A 147 18.88 -3.02 -4.18
C GLU A 147 18.92 -1.92 -3.08
N LYS A 148 18.30 -2.15 -1.92
CA LYS A 148 18.31 -1.20 -0.79
C LYS A 148 19.60 -1.23 0.05
N LEU A 149 20.48 -2.22 -0.15
CA LEU A 149 21.76 -2.26 0.56
C LEU A 149 22.76 -1.29 -0.10
N PRO A 150 23.22 -0.24 0.59
CA PRO A 150 24.34 0.55 0.09
C PRO A 150 25.54 -0.38 -0.05
N PHE A 151 26.22 -0.31 -1.20
CA PHE A 151 27.52 -0.94 -1.40
C PHE A 151 28.46 -0.42 -0.30
N LEU A 152 28.65 -1.18 0.77
CA LEU A 152 29.71 -0.93 1.73
C LEU A 152 30.98 -1.56 1.14
N PRO A 153 31.96 -0.74 0.69
CA PRO A 153 33.24 -1.29 0.27
C PRO A 153 33.89 -1.98 1.47
N SER A 154 34.40 -3.18 1.20
CA SER A 154 35.23 -3.99 2.10
C SER A 154 36.50 -3.29 2.53
#